data_AF-A0A6V7HCB5-F1
#
_entry.id   AF-A0A6V7HCB5-F1
#
_cell.length_a   1.000
_cell.length_b   1.000
_cell.length_c   1.000
_cell.angle_alpha   90.00
_cell.angle_beta   90.00
_cell.angle_gamma   90.00
#
_symmetry.space_group_name_H-M   'P 1'
#
loop_
_entity.id
_entity.type
_entity.pdbx_description
1 polymer ?
#
loop_
_entity_poly.entity_id
_entity_poly.type
_entity_poly.pdbx_seq_one_letter_code
_entity_poly.pdbx_strand_id
1 'polypeptide(L)' 'VAILINNAGVGSGYKLLDTPDKLIVQTMEVNTLSHFW' A
#
# COMPACT_ATOMS: atom_id res chain seq x y z
N VAL A 1 -4.84 20.50 -12.52
CA VAL A 1 -5.30 19.87 -11.26
C VAL A 1 -5.21 20.93 -10.16
N ALA A 2 -6.26 21.11 -9.35
CA ALA A 2 -6.22 22.05 -8.23
C ALA A 2 -5.59 21.41 -6.98
N ILE A 3 -6.11 20.27 -6.53
CA ILE A 3 -5.51 19.38 -5.52
C ILE A 3 -5.96 17.95 -5.85
N LEU A 4 -5.06 16.97 -5.75
CA LEU A 4 -5.37 15.53 -5.84
C LEU A 4 -5.10 14.90 -4.47
N ILE A 5 -6.05 14.13 -3.95
CA ILE A 5 -5.91 13.39 -2.70
C ILE A 5 -6.07 11.92 -3.02
N ASN A 6 -5.02 11.15 -2.77
CA ASN A 6 -5.07 9.69 -2.78
C ASN A 6 -5.07 9.21 -1.32
N ASN A 7 -6.14 8.51 -0.94
CA ASN A 7 -6.38 8.00 0.41
C ASN A 7 -6.40 6.46 0.45
N ALA A 8 -5.98 5.78 -0.62
CA ALA A 8 -5.89 4.33 -0.63
C ALA A 8 -4.69 3.89 0.21
N GLY A 9 -4.93 3.05 1.22
CA GLY A 9 -3.90 2.54 2.11
C GLY A 9 -4.30 1.21 2.73
N VAL A 10 -3.39 0.24 2.75
CA VAL A 10 -3.59 -1.06 3.41
C VAL A 10 -2.35 -1.45 4.23
N GLY A 11 -2.57 -2.23 5.29
CA GLY A 11 -1.51 -2.80 6.12
C GLY A 11 -1.84 -4.25 6.51
N SER A 12 -0.80 -5.03 6.83
CA SER A 12 -0.93 -6.47 7.07
C SER A 12 -1.34 -6.86 8.50
N GLY A 13 -1.14 -5.98 9.49
CA GLY A 13 -1.43 -6.26 10.91
C GLY A 13 -0.46 -7.24 11.58
N TYR A 14 0.57 -7.73 10.86
CA TYR A 14 1.63 -8.59 11.37
C TYR A 14 2.94 -7.79 11.54
N LYS A 15 3.90 -8.35 12.28
CA LYS A 15 5.29 -7.87 12.18
C LYS A 15 5.82 -8.20 10.79
N LEU A 16 6.79 -7.41 10.31
CA LEU A 16 7.31 -7.53 8.95
C LEU A 16 7.77 -8.96 8.60
N LEU A 17 8.56 -9.58 9.48
CA LEU A 17 9.10 -10.93 9.25
C LEU A 17 8.07 -12.05 9.40
N ASP A 18 6.92 -11.77 10.02
CA ASP A 18 5.80 -12.71 10.15
C ASP A 18 4.75 -12.50 9.05
N THR A 19 4.93 -11.49 8.19
CA THR A 19 3.95 -11.12 7.15
C THR A 19 4.13 -12.02 5.92
N PRO A 20 3.07 -12.69 5.44
CA PRO A 20 3.12 -13.41 4.17
C PRO A 20 3.44 -12.48 2.99
N ASP A 21 4.33 -12.91 2.09
CA ASP A 21 4.80 -12.12 0.94
C ASP A 21 3.67 -11.46 0.14
N LYS A 22 2.57 -12.18 -0.10
CA LYS A 22 1.41 -11.65 -0.81
C LYS A 22 0.84 -10.35 -0.20
N LEU A 23 0.88 -10.23 1.13
CA LEU A 23 0.38 -9.05 1.84
C LEU A 23 1.39 -7.90 1.78
N ILE A 24 2.69 -8.21 1.75
CA ILE A 24 3.74 -7.22 1.54
C ILE A 24 3.59 -6.61 0.13
N VAL A 25 3.42 -7.47 -0.88
CA VAL A 25 3.21 -7.04 -2.27
C VAL A 25 1.96 -6.15 -2.38
N GLN A 26 0.82 -6.59 -1.85
CA GLN A 26 -0.41 -5.80 -1.84
C GLN A 26 -0.24 -4.44 -1.14
N THR A 27 0.51 -4.40 -0.04
CA THR A 27 0.82 -3.15 0.69
C THR A 27 1.61 -2.19 -0.20
N MET A 28 2.61 -2.69 -0.93
CA MET A 28 3.41 -1.85 -1.83
C MET A 28 2.60 -1.38 -3.04
N GLU A 29 1.79 -2.25 -3.64
CA GLU A 29 0.93 -1.90 -4.77
C GLU A 29 -0.07 -0.80 -4.42
N VAL A 30 -0.79 -0.93 -3.30
CA VAL A 30 -1.80 0.05 -2.89
C VAL A 30 -1.15 1.34 -2.40
N ASN A 31 -0.13 1.26 -1.54
CA ASN A 31 0.39 2.44 -0.85
C ASN A 31 1.48 3.18 -1.64
N THR A 32 2.04 2.56 -2.69
CA THR A 32 3.07 3.19 -3.55
C THR A 32 2.54 3.40 -4.96
N LEU A 33 2.15 2.34 -5.65
CA LEU A 33 1.84 2.42 -7.08
C LEU A 33 0.57 3.24 -7.37
N SER A 34 -0.40 3.26 -6.47
CA SER A 34 -1.62 4.06 -6.65
C SER A 34 -1.36 5.57 -6.76
N HIS A 35 -0.19 6.06 -6.31
CA HIS A 35 0.18 7.47 -6.42
C HIS A 35 0.68 7.89 -7.80
N PHE A 36 1.01 6.93 -8.68
CA PHE A 36 1.70 7.18 -9.95
C PHE A 36 0.88 6.75 -11.17
N TRP A 37 -0.42 7.07 -11.18
CA TRP A 37 -1.26 6.90 -12.38
C TRP A 37 -0.68 7.64 -13.60
#